data_AF-A0A420VXW8-F1
#
_entry.id   AF-A0A420VXW8-F1
#
_cell.length_a   1.000
_cell.length_b   1.000
_cell.length_c   1.000
_cell.angle_alpha   90.00
_cell.angle_beta   90.00
_cell.angle_gamma   90.00
#
_symmetry.space_group_name_H-M   'P 1'
#
loop_
_entity.id
_entity.type
_entity.pdbx_description
1 polymer ?
#
loop_
_entity_poly.entity_id
_entity_poly.type
_entity_poly.pdbx_seq_one_letter_code
_entity_poly.pdbx_strand_id
1 'polypeptide(L)'
;MYKLLLTIFLFACCLGSSSAHYKVDTQTELQMTFSYAYIRVEGKFLSKKLKVRVDLGDSDEQIAEGEKLSEILTNKKSYAAILNYMSKIGYELVNTFDLTDNYNGSGGTSGIIYVMKKAEEN
;
A
#
# COMPACT_ATOMS: atom_id res chain seq x y z
N MET A 1 40.91 37.88 -25.82
CA MET A 1 39.96 37.25 -26.76
C MET A 1 39.61 35.79 -26.43
N TYR A 2 39.97 35.27 -25.24
CA TYR A 2 39.61 33.91 -24.79
C TYR A 2 38.31 33.84 -23.97
N LYS A 3 37.90 34.95 -23.33
CA LYS A 3 36.66 35.03 -22.55
C LYS A 3 35.38 34.99 -23.40
N LEU A 4 35.45 35.43 -24.66
CA LEU A 4 34.32 35.40 -25.60
C LEU A 4 34.12 34.00 -26.22
N LEU A 5 35.19 33.22 -26.37
CA LEU A 5 35.13 31.84 -26.88
C LEU A 5 34.54 30.88 -25.84
N LEU A 6 34.80 31.11 -24.55
CA LEU A 6 34.24 30.30 -23.46
C LEU A 6 32.71 30.43 -23.33
N THR A 7 32.17 31.62 -23.65
CA THR A 7 30.73 31.90 -23.56
C THR A 7 29.93 31.26 -24.70
N ILE A 8 30.53 31.12 -25.89
CA ILE A 8 29.89 30.45 -27.03
C ILE A 8 29.84 28.92 -26.82
N PHE A 9 30.87 28.33 -26.19
CA PHE A 9 30.92 26.90 -25.92
C PHE A 9 29.86 26.42 -24.91
N LEU A 10 29.53 27.24 -23.92
CA LEU A 10 28.53 26.92 -22.90
C LEU A 10 27.08 26.95 -23.41
N PHE A 11 26.78 27.69 -24.48
CA PHE A 11 25.43 27.78 -25.03
C PHE A 11 25.06 26.63 -25.99
N ALA A 12 26.05 25.90 -26.53
CA ALA A 12 25.81 24.81 -27.47
C ALA A 12 25.35 23.50 -26.80
N CYS A 13 25.55 23.33 -25.48
CA CYS A 13 25.26 22.08 -24.77
C CYS A 13 23.79 21.91 -24.34
N CYS A 14 22.92 22.89 -24.55
CA CYS A 14 21.54 22.87 -24.03
C CYS A 14 20.45 22.51 -25.05
N LEU A 15 20.79 22.19 -26.30
CA LEU A 15 19.81 21.88 -27.36
C LEU A 15 19.60 20.37 -27.62
N GLY A 16 20.13 19.49 -26.77
CA GLY A 16 19.86 18.06 -26.83
C GLY A 16 18.59 17.67 -26.09
N SER A 17 17.41 18.14 -26.52
CA SER A 17 16.14 17.58 -26.05
C SER A 17 15.95 16.19 -26.66
N SER A 18 16.48 15.16 -25.99
CA SER A 18 16.07 13.78 -26.26
C SER A 18 14.61 13.63 -25.83
N SER A 19 13.68 13.75 -26.78
CA SER A 19 12.33 13.23 -26.60
C SER A 19 12.41 11.71 -26.58
N ALA A 20 12.48 11.12 -25.39
CA ALA A 20 12.22 9.70 -25.22
C ALA A 20 10.79 9.43 -25.71
N HIS A 21 10.65 8.89 -26.92
CA HIS A 21 9.40 8.27 -27.33
C HIS A 21 9.17 7.07 -26.41
N TYR A 22 8.37 7.29 -25.36
CA TYR A 22 7.70 6.19 -24.69
C TYR A 22 6.84 5.51 -25.75
N LYS A 23 7.13 4.23 -26.03
CA LYS A 23 6.14 3.38 -26.67
C LYS A 23 4.95 3.38 -25.72
N VAL A 24 3.87 4.05 -26.13
CA VAL A 24 2.55 3.78 -25.57
C VAL A 24 2.23 2.38 -26.04
N ASP A 25 2.63 1.41 -25.21
CA ASP A 25 2.12 0.07 -25.30
C ASP A 25 0.65 0.22 -24.91
N THR A 26 -0.22 0.35 -25.91
CA THR A 26 -1.66 0.08 -25.74
C THR A 26 -1.77 -1.41 -25.44
N GLN A 27 -1.35 -1.80 -24.24
CA GLN A 27 -1.93 -2.93 -23.57
C GLN A 27 -3.40 -2.55 -23.44
N THR A 28 -4.24 -3.27 -24.15
CA THR A 28 -5.65 -3.40 -23.84
C THR A 28 -5.74 -3.58 -22.32
N GLU A 29 -6.09 -2.53 -21.58
CA GLU A 29 -6.42 -2.64 -20.17
C GLU A 29 -7.60 -3.60 -20.14
N LEU A 30 -7.31 -4.88 -19.88
CA LEU A 30 -8.30 -5.76 -19.28
C LEU A 30 -8.79 -4.96 -18.07
N GLN A 31 -10.07 -4.54 -18.10
CA GLN A 31 -10.70 -3.95 -16.94
C GLN A 31 -10.67 -5.00 -15.84
N MET A 32 -9.57 -4.99 -15.08
CA MET A 32 -9.42 -5.86 -13.93
C MET A 32 -10.23 -5.23 -12.83
N THR A 33 -11.31 -5.90 -12.45
CA THR A 33 -12.03 -5.57 -11.23
C THR A 33 -11.17 -6.02 -10.06
N PHE A 34 -11.12 -5.19 -9.02
CA PHE A 34 -10.36 -5.47 -7.82
C PHE A 34 -11.28 -5.39 -6.61
N SER A 35 -11.15 -6.39 -5.75
CA SER A 35 -11.66 -6.33 -4.38
C SER A 35 -10.61 -5.73 -3.47
N TYR A 36 -11.06 -5.04 -2.41
CA TYR A 36 -10.19 -4.36 -1.45
C TYR A 36 -10.42 -4.91 -0.05
N ALA A 37 -9.34 -4.95 0.73
CA ALA A 37 -9.36 -5.28 2.14
C ALA A 37 -8.77 -4.11 2.95
N TYR A 38 -9.56 -3.63 3.91
CA TYR A 38 -9.10 -2.72 4.96
C TYR A 38 -8.77 -3.52 6.22
N ILE A 39 -7.49 -3.56 6.59
CA ILE A 39 -7.01 -4.42 7.67
C ILE A 39 -6.47 -3.53 8.79
N ARG A 40 -7.26 -3.37 9.85
CA ARG A 40 -6.85 -2.67 11.05
C ARG A 40 -6.09 -3.62 11.97
N VAL A 41 -4.85 -3.26 12.31
CA VAL A 41 -3.95 -4.05 13.15
C VAL A 41 -3.53 -3.23 14.35
N GLU A 42 -3.75 -3.77 15.54
CA GLU A 42 -3.47 -3.09 16.80
C GLU A 42 -2.82 -4.05 17.81
N GLY A 43 -2.14 -3.49 18.81
CA GLY A 43 -1.70 -4.26 19.97
C GLY A 43 -2.89 -4.82 20.75
N LYS A 44 -2.87 -6.11 21.08
CA LYS A 44 -3.87 -6.70 21.98
C LYS A 44 -3.52 -6.32 23.42
N PHE A 45 -4.48 -5.73 24.13
CA PHE A 45 -4.30 -5.24 25.50
C PHE A 45 -3.64 -6.31 26.40
N LEU A 46 -2.55 -5.93 27.06
CA LEU A 46 -1.72 -6.80 27.93
C LEU A 46 -1.10 -8.04 27.26
N SER A 47 -0.97 -8.05 25.92
CA SER A 47 -0.35 -9.15 25.18
C SER A 47 0.67 -8.65 24.16
N LYS A 48 1.70 -9.45 23.87
CA LYS A 48 2.62 -9.23 22.73
C LYS A 48 2.02 -9.67 21.38
N LYS A 49 0.70 -9.85 21.34
CA LYS A 49 -0.05 -10.35 20.20
C LYS A 49 -0.83 -9.21 19.58
N LEU A 50 -1.20 -9.38 18.31
CA LEU A 50 -1.98 -8.41 17.56
C LEU A 50 -3.47 -8.78 17.62
N LYS A 51 -4.30 -7.75 17.68
CA LYS A 51 -5.73 -7.79 17.39
C LYS A 51 -5.91 -7.29 15.97
N VAL A 52 -6.61 -8.06 15.13
CA VAL A 52 -6.78 -7.75 13.71
C VAL A 52 -8.26 -7.71 13.39
N ARG A 53 -8.68 -6.69 12.63
CA ARG A 53 -10.00 -6.61 12.01
C ARG A 53 -9.83 -6.41 10.51
N VAL A 54 -10.46 -7.25 9.72
CA VAL A 54 -10.49 -7.19 8.25
C VAL A 54 -11.89 -6.78 7.84
N ASP A 55 -11.95 -5.76 7.00
CA ASP A 55 -13.16 -5.25 6.36
C ASP A 55 -13.03 -5.45 4.85
N LEU A 56 -13.98 -6.16 4.26
CA LEU A 56 -14.05 -6.49 2.83
C LEU A 56 -15.23 -5.80 2.13
N GLY A 57 -16.04 -5.02 2.85
CA GLY A 57 -17.28 -4.43 2.35
C GLY A 57 -18.54 -4.87 3.10
N ASP A 58 -19.69 -4.46 2.57
CA ASP A 58 -20.98 -4.47 3.27
C ASP A 58 -21.87 -5.69 2.93
N SER A 59 -21.51 -6.55 1.96
CA SER A 59 -22.32 -7.73 1.65
C SER A 59 -22.19 -8.81 2.74
N ASP A 60 -23.23 -9.62 2.93
CA ASP A 60 -23.20 -10.69 3.95
C ASP A 60 -22.01 -11.66 3.77
N GLU A 61 -21.63 -11.93 2.52
CA GLU A 61 -20.46 -12.76 2.19
C GLU A 61 -19.14 -12.07 2.56
N GLN A 62 -19.01 -10.77 2.24
CA GLN A 62 -17.84 -9.96 2.59
C GLN A 62 -17.66 -9.84 4.10
N ILE A 63 -18.76 -9.63 4.83
CA ILE A 63 -18.77 -9.55 6.29
C ILE A 63 -18.32 -10.88 6.88
N ALA A 64 -18.91 -12.00 6.46
CA ALA A 64 -18.57 -13.33 6.98
C ALA A 64 -17.11 -13.72 6.68
N GLU A 65 -16.62 -13.44 5.47
CA GLU A 65 -15.22 -13.71 5.12
C GLU A 65 -14.26 -12.78 5.88
N GLY A 66 -14.60 -11.50 6.02
CA GLY A 66 -13.84 -10.52 6.81
C GLY A 66 -13.72 -10.93 8.28
N GLU A 67 -14.81 -11.42 8.89
CA GLU A 67 -14.81 -11.95 10.26
C GLU A 67 -13.91 -13.18 10.40
N LYS A 68 -14.02 -14.13 9.46
CA LYS A 68 -13.17 -15.33 9.43
C LYS A 68 -11.69 -14.98 9.29
N LEU A 69 -11.34 -14.06 8.40
CA LEU A 69 -9.95 -13.59 8.25
C LEU A 69 -9.46 -12.88 9.50
N SER A 70 -10.31 -12.06 10.13
CA SER A 70 -10.01 -11.37 11.39
C SER A 70 -9.64 -12.37 12.50
N GLU A 71 -10.35 -13.49 12.59
CA GLU A 71 -10.07 -14.55 13.56
C GLU A 71 -8.73 -15.24 13.28
N ILE A 72 -8.47 -15.61 12.02
CA ILE A 72 -7.23 -16.27 11.59
C ILE A 72 -5.98 -15.40 11.85
N LEU A 73 -6.12 -14.09 11.61
CA LEU A 73 -5.03 -13.11 11.72
C LEU A 73 -4.85 -12.58 13.14
N THR A 74 -5.90 -12.64 13.98
CA THR A 74 -5.76 -12.30 15.39
C THR A 74 -4.80 -13.27 16.09
N ASN A 75 -4.11 -12.78 17.11
CA ASN A 75 -3.09 -13.50 17.88
C ASN A 75 -1.75 -13.74 17.16
N LYS A 76 -1.58 -13.28 15.91
CA LYS A 76 -0.24 -13.19 15.29
C LYS A 76 0.63 -12.22 16.10
N LYS A 77 1.95 -12.43 16.08
CA LYS A 77 2.90 -11.65 16.87
C LYS A 77 3.56 -10.50 16.09
N SER A 78 3.50 -10.54 14.76
CA SER A 78 4.19 -9.57 13.91
C SER A 78 3.30 -9.11 12.77
N TYR A 79 3.47 -7.84 12.41
CA TYR A 79 2.84 -7.22 11.24
C TYR A 79 3.16 -7.97 9.94
N ALA A 80 4.41 -8.42 9.77
CA ALA A 80 4.81 -9.22 8.62
C ALA A 80 4.04 -10.54 8.51
N ALA A 81 3.67 -11.18 9.62
CA ALA A 81 2.88 -12.42 9.56
C ALA A 81 1.47 -12.20 8.99
N ILE A 82 0.92 -10.99 9.16
CA ILE A 82 -0.38 -10.60 8.59
C ILE A 82 -0.21 -10.39 7.09
N LEU A 83 0.76 -9.56 6.68
CA LEU A 83 1.04 -9.27 5.28
C LEU A 83 1.37 -10.55 4.48
N ASN A 84 2.19 -11.43 5.04
CA ASN A 84 2.55 -12.70 4.40
C ASN A 84 1.33 -13.61 4.21
N TYR A 85 0.42 -13.65 5.18
CA TYR A 85 -0.80 -14.45 5.06
C TYR A 85 -1.71 -13.88 3.97
N MET A 86 -1.94 -12.57 3.96
CA MET A 86 -2.78 -11.91 2.96
C MET A 86 -2.19 -12.03 1.55
N SER A 87 -0.88 -11.86 1.41
CA SER A 87 -0.17 -12.09 0.15
C SER A 87 -0.31 -13.53 -0.34
N LYS A 88 -0.24 -14.52 0.57
CA LYS A 88 -0.44 -15.93 0.22
C LYS A 88 -1.83 -16.22 -0.37
N ILE A 89 -2.86 -15.46 0.00
CA ILE A 89 -4.24 -15.63 -0.51
C ILE A 89 -4.58 -14.65 -1.65
N GLY A 90 -3.57 -13.99 -2.22
CA GLY A 90 -3.67 -13.19 -3.44
C GLY A 90 -3.86 -11.68 -3.23
N TYR A 91 -3.77 -11.18 -2.00
CA TYR A 91 -3.84 -9.74 -1.75
C TYR A 91 -2.48 -9.06 -1.88
N GLU A 92 -2.44 -7.95 -2.60
CA GLU A 92 -1.29 -7.07 -2.77
C GLU A 92 -1.43 -5.84 -1.87
N LEU A 93 -0.37 -5.44 -1.18
CA LEU A 93 -0.36 -4.23 -0.36
C LEU A 93 -0.35 -2.98 -1.26
N VAL A 94 -1.32 -2.08 -1.05
CA VAL A 94 -1.47 -0.83 -1.81
C VAL A 94 -1.04 0.36 -0.98
N ASN A 95 -1.50 0.43 0.28
CA ASN A 95 -1.21 1.57 1.14
C ASN A 95 -1.20 1.18 2.63
N THR A 96 -0.60 2.04 3.44
CA THR A 96 -0.53 1.92 4.90
C THR A 96 -0.89 3.24 5.57
N PHE A 97 -1.74 3.21 6.60
CA PHE A 97 -2.04 4.37 7.43
C PHE A 97 -1.69 4.09 8.89
N ASP A 98 -0.92 4.97 9.51
CA ASP A 98 -0.67 4.88 10.95
C ASP A 98 -1.90 5.37 11.73
N LEU A 99 -2.32 4.59 12.72
CA LEU A 99 -3.27 5.04 13.73
C LEU A 99 -2.47 5.69 14.86
N THR A 100 -2.76 6.95 15.13
CA THR A 100 -2.12 7.70 16.20
C THR A 100 -3.15 8.05 17.27
N ASP A 101 -2.89 7.65 18.52
CA ASP A 101 -3.67 8.10 19.65
C ASP A 101 -2.89 9.20 20.37
N ASN A 102 -3.55 10.35 20.55
CA ASN A 102 -3.02 11.46 21.33
C ASN A 102 -3.89 11.61 22.59
N TYR A 103 -3.31 11.34 23.76
CA TYR A 103 -3.97 11.59 25.04
C TYR A 103 -3.06 12.40 25.96
N ASN A 104 -3.52 13.58 26.40
CA ASN A 104 -2.82 14.48 27.31
C ASN A 104 -1.35 14.78 26.94
N GLY A 105 -1.07 15.02 25.65
CA GLY A 105 0.28 15.38 25.20
C GLY A 105 1.28 14.22 25.08
N SER A 106 0.87 13.00 25.44
CA SER A 106 1.57 11.77 25.10
C SER A 106 1.00 11.22 23.80
N GLY A 107 1.83 11.16 22.75
CA GLY A 107 1.46 10.61 21.45
C GLY A 107 2.16 9.27 21.19
N GLY A 108 1.48 8.36 20.51
CA GLY A 108 2.04 7.10 20.06
C GLY A 108 1.22 6.45 18.95
N THR A 109 1.86 5.59 18.16
CA THR A 109 1.16 4.77 17.16
C THR A 109 0.34 3.70 17.89
N SER A 110 -0.98 3.80 17.82
CA SER A 110 -1.94 2.86 18.42
C SER A 110 -2.20 1.63 17.53
N GLY A 111 -1.87 1.73 16.25
CA GLY A 111 -1.99 0.64 15.28
C GLY A 111 -1.63 1.09 13.87
N ILE A 112 -1.91 0.22 12.91
CA ILE A 112 -1.73 0.47 11.48
C ILE A 112 -2.92 -0.09 10.72
N ILE A 113 -3.31 0.58 9.65
CA ILE A 113 -4.28 0.08 8.66
C ILE A 113 -3.51 -0.29 7.40
N TYR A 114 -3.68 -1.52 6.94
CA TYR A 114 -3.27 -1.92 5.60
C TYR A 114 -4.46 -1.83 4.65
N VAL A 115 -4.25 -1.18 3.51
CA VAL A 115 -5.14 -1.27 2.35
C VAL A 115 -4.50 -2.24 1.38
N MET A 116 -5.19 -3.34 1.11
CA MET A 116 -4.72 -4.36 0.18
C MET A 116 -5.76 -4.58 -0.90
N LYS A 117 -5.34 -4.97 -2.11
CA LYS A 117 -6.23 -5.30 -3.23
C LYS A 117 -6.03 -6.73 -3.70
N LYS A 118 -7.06 -7.35 -4.23
CA LYS A 118 -6.99 -8.67 -4.88
C LYS A 118 -7.72 -8.59 -6.21
N ALA A 119 -7.09 -9.09 -7.28
CA ALA A 119 -7.75 -9.18 -8.58
C ALA A 119 -8.93 -10.14 -8.48
N GLU A 120 -10.08 -9.74 -9.03
CA GLU A 120 -11.21 -10.64 -9.18
C GLU A 120 -10.94 -11.61 -10.33
N GLU A 121 -11.21 -12.90 -10.09
CA GLU A 121 -11.19 -13.89 -11.16
C GLU A 121 -12.49 -13.72 -11.97
N ASN A 122 -12.36 -13.33 -13.24
CA ASN A 122 -13.48 -13.25 -14.19
C ASN A 122 -14.06 -14.63 -14.51
#